data_AF-A0A7V1SJX9-F1
#
_entry.id   AF-A0A7V1SJX9-F1
#
_cell.length_a   1.000
_cell.length_b   1.000
_cell.length_c   1.000
_cell.angle_alpha   90.00
_cell.angle_beta   90.00
_cell.angle_gamma   90.00
#
_symmetry.space_group_name_H-M   'P 1'
#
loop_
_entity.id
_entity.type
_entity.pdbx_description
1 polymer ?
#
loop_
_entity_poly.entity_id
_entity_poly.type
_entity_poly.pdbx_seq_one_letter_code
_entity_poly.pdbx_strand_id
1 'polypeptide(L)'
;PKGPSLNPSRKRLAVHVEDHPVEYASFEGTIPQGEYGGGTVMVWDRGAWLPENDPVQEYGKGHLRFRLQGEKLKGAWTLARMNRSPDTQGRNWLLIKKKDPEARQGPLAEASGMEDRSALTGRTMEEIASGRDVSRSGTGDLFEAEGARPAPMPGRPKPHLAVPAREPPEGDGWLHEIKYDGYRILCIKKDSAVRLITRNNQDWSEKFPDVVQAAASLPFEQFILDGEIVVLLPDGKPDFQALQNILKGEKSGRTGYYVFDALFCSGYDLTGVPLVQRKKILQRMLEGVSRPLVYGDYIQGEGERVFAHACRMGMEGIVSKQAESRYEQGRSRTWIKVKCLKRQEFVIGGYSEPSGSRSGFGALLLGYYDEAGRLVYAGRVGTGFSEKTLQDISGRMATLERKDSPFHKSPSGREAGKVHWVQPQLVAEVEFSDWTEDHIVRQASFKGLRPDKPAREVGLESPEAGPRSVTKGKESRKNRVAGVLLTNPERILYPEQGLTKRDLALFYQKTAGLILPHLADRPLSLVRCPKGHRDVCFYQKHLNEQIPETLTEVPVREKGEQRTYAAVRDLPGLISLVQLGVLEIHPWGSRMDMLEKPDRMIFDLDPGPEIRPEDMVEALSLV
;
A
#
# COMPACT_ATOMS: atom_id res chain seq x y z
N PRO A 1 -0.21 -16.07 46.55
CA PRO A 1 0.08 -17.24 45.69
C PRO A 1 0.83 -16.81 44.42
N LYS A 2 1.73 -17.63 43.86
CA LYS A 2 2.61 -17.23 42.73
C LYS A 2 1.97 -17.37 41.32
N GLY A 3 0.64 -17.36 41.22
CA GLY A 3 -0.13 -17.48 39.96
C GLY A 3 0.13 -18.75 39.12
N PRO A 4 -0.56 -18.89 37.98
CA PRO A 4 -0.27 -19.90 36.95
C PRO A 4 1.11 -19.70 36.31
N SER A 5 1.61 -20.71 35.58
CA SER A 5 2.89 -20.64 34.87
C SER A 5 2.79 -21.33 33.53
N LEU A 6 3.24 -20.65 32.48
CA LEU A 6 3.36 -21.22 31.13
C LEU A 6 4.59 -22.11 30.96
N ASN A 7 5.46 -22.20 31.97
CA ASN A 7 6.58 -23.14 31.96
C ASN A 7 6.11 -24.55 32.36
N PRO A 8 6.20 -25.55 31.45
CA PRO A 8 5.78 -26.93 31.75
C PRO A 8 6.58 -27.59 32.89
N SER A 9 7.78 -27.09 33.17
CA SER A 9 8.64 -27.61 34.25
C SER A 9 8.28 -27.04 35.63
N ARG A 10 7.40 -26.04 35.71
CA ARG A 10 6.99 -25.40 36.98
C ARG A 10 5.57 -25.81 37.36
N LYS A 11 5.45 -26.58 38.44
CA LYS A 11 4.15 -26.97 39.02
C LYS A 11 3.67 -25.89 39.98
N ARG A 12 2.41 -25.48 39.88
CA ARG A 12 1.81 -24.45 40.74
C ARG A 12 0.81 -25.06 41.68
N LEU A 13 0.89 -24.71 42.95
CA LEU A 13 -0.12 -25.10 43.93
C LEU A 13 -1.45 -24.44 43.55
N ALA A 14 -2.49 -25.26 43.38
CA ALA A 14 -3.87 -24.86 43.23
C ALA A 14 -4.63 -25.45 44.41
N VAL A 15 -5.28 -24.62 45.21
CA VAL A 15 -6.04 -25.07 46.38
C VAL A 15 -7.50 -25.13 45.99
N HIS A 16 -8.12 -26.28 46.20
CA HIS A 16 -9.56 -26.45 46.02
C HIS A 16 -10.29 -25.65 47.09
N VAL A 17 -11.07 -24.70 46.63
CA VAL A 17 -11.97 -23.87 47.43
C VAL A 17 -13.39 -24.41 47.33
N GLU A 18 -14.33 -23.78 48.02
CA GLU A 18 -15.74 -24.14 47.95
C GLU A 18 -16.35 -23.83 46.56
N ASP A 19 -17.55 -24.36 46.28
CA ASP A 19 -18.23 -24.11 45.01
C ASP A 19 -18.68 -22.64 44.93
N HIS A 20 -18.38 -22.00 43.80
CA HIS A 20 -18.76 -20.60 43.56
C HIS A 20 -19.89 -20.53 42.51
N PRO A 21 -20.85 -19.60 42.64
CA PRO A 21 -21.86 -19.37 41.61
C PRO A 21 -21.23 -18.98 40.28
N VAL A 22 -21.78 -19.45 39.16
CA VAL A 22 -21.24 -19.15 37.81
C VAL A 22 -21.30 -17.65 37.51
N GLU A 23 -22.22 -16.92 38.13
CA GLU A 23 -22.36 -15.46 38.00
C GLU A 23 -21.09 -14.71 38.45
N TYR A 24 -20.29 -15.28 39.35
CA TYR A 24 -19.01 -14.70 39.78
C TYR A 24 -17.99 -14.63 38.63
N ALA A 25 -18.13 -15.43 37.57
CA ALA A 25 -17.25 -15.38 36.40
C ALA A 25 -17.35 -14.04 35.63
N SER A 26 -18.39 -13.24 35.89
CA SER A 26 -18.60 -11.91 35.32
C SER A 26 -18.57 -10.78 36.35
N PHE A 27 -18.31 -11.09 37.62
CA PHE A 27 -18.33 -10.11 38.70
C PHE A 27 -16.94 -9.48 38.91
N GLU A 28 -16.92 -8.15 39.02
CA GLU A 28 -15.71 -7.38 39.33
C GLU A 28 -16.06 -6.19 40.22
N GLY A 29 -15.37 -6.06 41.35
CA GLY A 29 -15.67 -5.02 42.34
C GLY A 29 -15.05 -5.30 43.71
N THR A 30 -15.45 -4.51 44.71
CA THR A 30 -15.02 -4.71 46.10
C THR A 30 -16.15 -5.33 46.91
N ILE A 31 -15.88 -6.50 47.48
CA ILE A 31 -16.79 -7.19 48.39
C ILE A 31 -16.46 -6.72 49.83
N PRO A 32 -17.46 -6.30 50.64
CA PRO A 32 -17.24 -5.82 52.00
C PRO A 32 -16.46 -6.81 52.88
N GLN A 33 -15.65 -6.31 53.81
CA GLN A 33 -15.00 -7.17 54.79
C GLN A 33 -16.04 -7.88 55.67
N GLY A 34 -15.90 -9.19 55.83
CA GLY A 34 -16.84 -10.04 56.58
C GLY A 34 -17.88 -10.74 55.70
N GLU A 35 -18.06 -10.28 54.46
CA GLU A 35 -18.87 -10.97 53.45
C GLU A 35 -18.05 -12.05 52.72
N TYR A 36 -18.75 -13.02 52.15
CA TYR A 36 -18.15 -14.11 51.37
C TYR A 36 -17.36 -13.56 50.17
N GLY A 37 -16.05 -13.80 50.14
CA GLY A 37 -15.14 -13.24 49.11
C GLY A 37 -14.62 -11.83 49.40
N GLY A 38 -14.75 -11.34 50.64
CA GLY A 38 -14.35 -10.00 51.07
C GLY A 38 -12.96 -9.55 50.58
N GLY A 39 -12.92 -8.41 49.92
CA GLY A 39 -11.74 -7.88 49.23
C GLY A 39 -12.06 -7.43 47.81
N THR A 40 -11.05 -6.91 47.12
CA THR A 40 -11.17 -6.51 45.70
C THR A 40 -11.06 -7.73 44.81
N VAL A 41 -12.02 -7.92 43.92
CA VAL A 41 -12.12 -9.05 42.99
C VAL A 41 -11.94 -8.52 41.57
N MET A 42 -10.99 -9.11 40.83
CA MET A 42 -10.73 -8.85 39.41
C MET A 42 -10.98 -10.11 38.59
N VAL A 43 -11.62 -9.95 37.43
CA VAL A 43 -11.64 -11.00 36.40
C VAL A 43 -10.30 -10.98 35.67
N TRP A 44 -9.30 -11.71 36.16
CA TRP A 44 -7.94 -11.66 35.63
C TRP A 44 -7.79 -12.35 34.27
N ASP A 45 -8.61 -13.36 33.95
CA ASP A 45 -8.64 -14.02 32.65
C ASP A 45 -10.05 -14.53 32.38
N ARG A 46 -10.46 -14.61 31.11
CA ARG A 46 -11.78 -15.06 30.68
C ARG A 46 -11.69 -15.83 29.37
N GLY A 47 -12.47 -16.89 29.25
CA GLY A 47 -12.55 -17.65 28.01
C GLY A 47 -13.25 -18.99 28.16
N ALA A 48 -13.04 -19.88 27.18
CA ALA A 48 -13.62 -21.22 27.21
C ALA A 48 -12.71 -22.21 27.94
N TRP A 49 -13.31 -23.01 28.82
CA TRP A 49 -12.69 -24.19 29.42
C TRP A 49 -13.20 -25.44 28.70
N LEU A 50 -12.27 -26.21 28.15
CA LEU A 50 -12.58 -27.38 27.32
C LEU A 50 -12.00 -28.63 27.99
N PRO A 51 -12.81 -29.50 28.60
CA PRO A 51 -12.30 -30.74 29.17
C PRO A 51 -11.84 -31.69 28.06
N GLU A 52 -10.75 -32.43 28.29
CA GLU A 52 -10.30 -33.44 27.33
C GLU A 52 -11.12 -34.74 27.42
N ASN A 53 -11.66 -35.04 28.60
CA ASN A 53 -12.50 -36.21 28.89
C ASN A 53 -13.67 -35.84 29.81
N ASP A 54 -14.46 -36.81 30.27
CA ASP A 54 -15.50 -36.56 31.28
C ASP A 54 -14.89 -35.93 32.55
N PRO A 55 -15.26 -34.67 32.87
CA PRO A 55 -14.61 -33.93 33.94
C PRO A 55 -15.06 -34.37 35.33
N VAL A 56 -16.27 -34.92 35.47
CA VAL A 56 -16.76 -35.43 36.76
C VAL A 56 -15.96 -36.68 37.14
N GLN A 57 -15.73 -37.57 36.19
CA GLN A 57 -14.94 -38.77 36.39
C GLN A 57 -13.46 -38.46 36.65
N GLU A 58 -12.85 -37.58 35.87
CA GLU A 58 -11.45 -37.19 36.03
C GLU A 58 -11.20 -36.42 37.35
N TYR A 59 -12.15 -35.59 37.79
CA TYR A 59 -12.12 -34.93 39.10
C TYR A 59 -12.12 -35.95 40.26
N GLY A 60 -12.99 -36.97 40.18
CA GLY A 60 -13.08 -38.06 41.15
C GLY A 60 -11.76 -38.85 41.26
N LYS A 61 -11.09 -39.08 40.12
CA LYS A 61 -9.76 -39.71 40.05
C LYS A 61 -8.62 -38.82 40.53
N GLY A 62 -8.86 -37.52 40.74
CA GLY A 62 -7.85 -36.56 41.15
C GLY A 62 -6.90 -36.13 40.04
N HIS A 63 -7.30 -36.27 38.77
CA HIS A 63 -6.45 -35.91 37.64
C HIS A 63 -7.29 -35.38 36.47
N LEU A 64 -7.39 -34.06 36.36
CA LEU A 64 -8.18 -33.35 35.34
C LEU A 64 -7.29 -32.82 34.22
N ARG A 65 -7.64 -33.14 32.98
CA ARG A 65 -7.01 -32.58 31.78
C ARG A 65 -7.98 -31.71 31.01
N PHE A 66 -7.51 -30.53 30.63
CA PHE A 66 -8.34 -29.54 29.97
C PHE A 66 -7.49 -28.58 29.13
N ARG A 67 -8.15 -27.89 28.22
CA ARG A 67 -7.60 -26.80 27.43
C ARG A 67 -8.29 -25.49 27.82
N LEU A 68 -7.49 -24.44 27.95
CA LEU A 68 -7.96 -23.07 28.12
C LEU A 68 -7.87 -22.34 26.79
N GLN A 69 -8.93 -21.60 26.47
CA GLN A 69 -8.97 -20.60 25.41
C GLN A 69 -9.30 -19.24 26.06
N GLY A 70 -8.45 -18.83 27.00
CA GLY A 70 -8.53 -17.54 27.67
C GLY A 70 -7.86 -16.44 26.88
N GLU A 71 -8.08 -15.20 27.29
CA GLU A 71 -7.35 -14.04 26.79
C GLU A 71 -5.86 -14.14 27.14
N LYS A 72 -5.56 -14.57 28.38
CA LYS A 72 -4.20 -14.71 28.91
C LYS A 72 -3.70 -16.15 28.91
N LEU A 73 -4.49 -17.10 29.42
CA LEU A 73 -4.09 -18.51 29.51
C LEU A 73 -4.63 -19.30 28.32
N LYS A 74 -3.70 -19.87 27.55
CA LYS A 74 -4.01 -20.67 26.36
C LYS A 74 -3.38 -22.05 26.41
N GLY A 75 -3.97 -22.99 25.68
CA GLY A 75 -3.44 -24.33 25.47
C GLY A 75 -3.82 -25.32 26.58
N ALA A 76 -3.13 -26.47 26.61
CA ALA A 76 -3.44 -27.62 27.45
C ALA A 76 -2.80 -27.55 28.85
N TRP A 77 -3.55 -28.00 29.84
CA TRP A 77 -3.24 -27.94 31.27
C TRP A 77 -3.65 -29.23 31.99
N THR A 78 -3.13 -29.41 33.20
CA THR A 78 -3.52 -30.50 34.08
C THR A 78 -3.61 -30.02 35.51
N LEU A 79 -4.67 -30.44 36.20
CA LEU A 79 -4.80 -30.38 37.64
C LEU A 79 -4.60 -31.79 38.21
N ALA A 80 -3.58 -31.97 39.03
CA ALA A 80 -3.28 -33.25 39.69
C ALA A 80 -3.39 -33.11 41.22
N ARG A 81 -4.29 -33.88 41.84
CA ARG A 81 -4.54 -33.87 43.29
C ARG A 81 -3.33 -34.46 44.02
N MET A 82 -2.86 -33.79 45.06
CA MET A 82 -1.79 -34.30 45.91
C MET A 82 -2.31 -35.39 46.86
N ASN A 83 -1.41 -36.27 47.33
CA ASN A 83 -1.76 -37.33 48.28
C ASN A 83 -2.44 -36.76 49.52
N ARG A 84 -3.48 -37.45 49.99
CA ARG A 84 -4.28 -37.05 51.15
C ARG A 84 -3.40 -37.08 52.41
N SER A 85 -3.09 -35.90 52.95
CA SER A 85 -2.55 -35.74 54.31
C SER A 85 -3.70 -35.38 55.25
N PRO A 86 -3.70 -35.83 56.53
CA PRO A 86 -4.70 -35.42 57.52
C PRO A 86 -4.89 -33.90 57.59
N ASP A 87 -3.81 -33.13 57.41
CA ASP A 87 -3.84 -31.65 57.48
C ASP A 87 -4.46 -30.95 56.27
N THR A 88 -4.49 -31.60 55.09
CA THR A 88 -4.91 -30.95 53.84
C THR A 88 -6.24 -31.43 53.29
N GLN A 89 -6.79 -32.52 53.87
CA GLN A 89 -8.09 -33.14 53.50
C GLN A 89 -8.28 -33.34 51.99
N GLY A 90 -7.21 -33.49 51.20
CA GLY A 90 -7.27 -33.66 49.74
C GLY A 90 -7.66 -32.39 48.95
N ARG A 91 -7.52 -31.20 49.54
CA ARG A 91 -7.78 -29.90 48.90
C ARG A 91 -6.61 -29.36 48.08
N ASN A 92 -5.40 -29.90 48.23
CA ASN A 92 -4.23 -29.44 47.49
C ASN A 92 -4.10 -30.14 46.14
N TRP A 93 -4.00 -29.34 45.08
CA TRP A 93 -3.79 -29.75 43.70
C TRP A 93 -2.55 -29.05 43.12
N LEU A 94 -2.04 -29.60 42.04
CA LEU A 94 -1.00 -29.00 41.24
C LEU A 94 -1.55 -28.64 39.85
N LEU A 95 -1.53 -27.36 39.51
CA LEU A 95 -1.75 -26.86 38.17
C LEU A 95 -0.43 -26.94 37.37
N ILE A 96 -0.48 -27.62 36.23
CA ILE A 96 0.69 -27.94 35.42
C ILE A 96 0.39 -27.61 33.96
N LYS A 97 1.22 -26.78 33.34
CA LYS A 97 1.17 -26.49 31.90
C LYS A 97 1.71 -27.68 31.11
N LYS A 98 1.02 -28.09 30.03
CA LYS A 98 1.54 -29.11 29.11
C LYS A 98 2.52 -28.51 28.10
N LYS A 99 3.38 -29.36 27.54
CA LYS A 99 4.23 -29.00 26.41
C LYS A 99 3.35 -28.87 25.17
N ASP A 100 3.07 -27.64 24.77
CA ASP A 100 2.29 -27.29 23.59
C ASP A 100 2.79 -25.95 23.00
N PRO A 101 2.25 -25.47 21.87
CA PRO A 101 2.70 -24.21 21.24
C PRO A 101 2.56 -22.96 22.13
N GLU A 102 1.76 -23.01 23.20
CA GLU A 102 1.53 -21.90 24.14
C GLU A 102 2.45 -21.99 25.37
N ALA A 103 3.24 -23.05 25.51
CA ALA A 103 4.27 -23.14 26.54
C ALA A 103 5.37 -22.09 26.32
N ARG A 104 5.92 -21.55 27.41
CA ARG A 104 6.99 -20.54 27.40
C ARG A 104 8.10 -20.92 28.37
N GLN A 105 9.29 -20.37 28.17
CA GLN A 105 10.44 -20.49 29.09
C GLN A 105 10.98 -19.10 29.47
N GLY A 106 11.81 -19.03 30.50
CA GLY A 106 12.39 -17.77 30.96
C GLY A 106 11.40 -16.83 31.65
N PRO A 107 11.69 -15.52 31.74
CA PRO A 107 10.88 -14.53 32.47
C PRO A 107 9.43 -14.41 31.95
N LEU A 108 9.21 -14.65 30.66
CA LEU A 108 7.90 -14.61 30.00
C LEU A 108 6.98 -15.80 30.35
N ALA A 109 7.46 -16.75 31.14
CA ALA A 109 6.71 -17.95 31.50
C ALA A 109 5.90 -17.83 32.81
N GLU A 110 6.03 -16.71 33.52
CA GLU A 110 5.37 -16.47 34.79
C GLU A 110 4.10 -15.63 34.60
N ALA A 111 3.00 -15.97 35.28
CA ALA A 111 1.79 -15.13 35.25
C ALA A 111 2.03 -13.71 35.80
N SER A 112 3.03 -13.52 36.68
CA SER A 112 3.44 -12.19 37.16
C SER A 112 4.11 -11.32 36.09
N GLY A 113 4.48 -11.90 34.94
CA GLY A 113 4.95 -11.16 33.76
C GLY A 113 3.85 -10.93 32.70
N MET A 114 2.64 -11.42 32.95
CA MET A 114 1.46 -11.12 32.13
C MET A 114 0.79 -9.85 32.64
N GLU A 115 0.12 -9.11 31.75
CA GLU A 115 -0.54 -7.85 32.10
C GLU A 115 -1.50 -8.02 33.30
N ASP A 116 -1.25 -7.28 34.39
CA ASP A 116 -2.02 -7.36 35.65
C ASP A 116 -3.29 -6.48 35.60
N ARG A 117 -4.03 -6.61 34.49
CA ARG A 117 -5.24 -5.87 34.18
C ARG A 117 -6.43 -6.81 33.98
N SER A 118 -7.64 -6.35 34.26
CA SER A 118 -8.87 -7.12 34.09
C SER A 118 -9.08 -7.55 32.63
N ALA A 119 -9.39 -8.82 32.41
CA ALA A 119 -9.88 -9.34 31.13
C ALA A 119 -11.33 -8.91 30.83
N LEU A 120 -12.06 -8.39 31.83
CA LEU A 120 -13.42 -7.88 31.64
C LEU A 120 -13.43 -6.38 31.32
N THR A 121 -12.58 -5.59 31.99
CA THR A 121 -12.67 -4.12 31.97
C THR A 121 -11.35 -3.40 31.68
N GLY A 122 -10.22 -4.12 31.62
CA GLY A 122 -8.88 -3.53 31.49
C GLY A 122 -8.35 -2.81 32.74
N ARG A 123 -9.15 -2.74 33.83
CA ARG A 123 -8.79 -2.07 35.09
C ARG A 123 -7.71 -2.82 35.87
N THR A 124 -6.90 -2.10 36.62
CA THR A 124 -5.98 -2.62 37.64
C THR A 124 -6.71 -2.93 38.95
N MET A 125 -6.08 -3.69 39.86
CA MET A 125 -6.65 -3.99 41.19
C MET A 125 -6.94 -2.72 41.99
N GLU A 126 -6.08 -1.71 41.91
CA GLU A 126 -6.23 -0.44 42.62
C GLU A 126 -7.42 0.37 42.09
N GLU A 127 -7.63 0.36 40.76
CA GLU A 127 -8.77 1.03 40.13
C GLU A 127 -10.10 0.38 40.54
N ILE A 128 -10.17 -0.95 40.58
CA ILE A 128 -11.34 -1.70 41.04
C ILE A 128 -11.60 -1.45 42.54
N ALA A 129 -10.55 -1.44 43.36
CA ALA A 129 -10.64 -1.18 44.79
C ALA A 129 -11.21 0.22 45.10
N SER A 130 -10.87 1.21 44.27
CA SER A 130 -11.30 2.61 44.46
C SER A 130 -12.79 2.87 44.17
N GLY A 131 -13.54 1.88 43.66
CA GLY A 131 -14.97 2.02 43.38
C GLY A 131 -15.32 3.10 42.36
N ARG A 132 -14.32 3.61 41.61
CA ARG A 132 -14.54 4.56 40.53
C ARG A 132 -15.28 3.84 39.41
N ASP A 133 -16.57 4.15 39.29
CA ASP A 133 -17.38 3.78 38.14
C ASP A 133 -16.69 4.29 36.87
N VAL A 134 -16.52 3.41 35.87
CA VAL A 134 -16.12 3.79 34.51
C VAL A 134 -17.28 4.49 33.77
N SER A 135 -18.26 5.01 34.50
CA SER A 135 -19.25 5.93 33.97
C SER A 135 -18.66 7.34 34.00
N ARG A 136 -18.43 7.89 32.81
CA ARG A 136 -18.16 9.31 32.50
C ARG A 136 -16.77 9.91 32.74
N SER A 137 -15.69 9.14 32.95
CA SER A 137 -14.34 9.72 33.03
C SER A 137 -13.23 9.00 32.25
N GLY A 138 -13.54 7.97 31.45
CA GLY A 138 -12.56 7.19 30.69
C GLY A 138 -11.82 7.94 29.56
N THR A 139 -11.97 9.26 29.44
CA THR A 139 -11.33 10.08 28.42
C THR A 139 -10.02 10.73 28.90
N GLY A 140 -9.78 10.84 30.21
CA GLY A 140 -8.61 11.52 30.76
C GLY A 140 -7.28 10.97 30.23
N ASP A 141 -7.00 9.68 30.51
CA ASP A 141 -5.74 9.02 30.12
C ASP A 141 -5.63 8.66 28.63
N LEU A 142 -6.75 8.63 27.89
CA LEU A 142 -6.73 8.41 26.44
C LEU A 142 -6.19 9.63 25.68
N PHE A 143 -6.31 10.84 26.25
CA PHE A 143 -6.05 12.10 25.55
C PHE A 143 -4.97 12.98 26.19
N GLU A 144 -4.19 12.48 27.15
CA GLU A 144 -2.93 13.12 27.58
C GLU A 144 -1.82 13.07 26.50
N ALA A 145 -2.12 12.51 25.33
CA ALA A 145 -1.24 12.47 24.18
C ALA A 145 -0.82 13.89 23.71
N GLU A 146 0.48 14.08 23.49
CA GLU A 146 1.02 15.36 23.04
C GLU A 146 0.38 15.78 21.71
N GLY A 147 -0.26 16.95 21.69
CA GLY A 147 -0.96 17.46 20.50
C GLY A 147 -2.45 17.19 20.45
N ALA A 148 -3.02 16.45 21.41
CA ALA A 148 -4.46 16.39 21.61
C ALA A 148 -4.95 17.73 22.17
N ARG A 149 -6.09 18.23 21.67
CA ARG A 149 -6.62 19.53 22.08
C ARG A 149 -8.13 19.47 22.32
N PRO A 150 -8.64 20.04 23.42
CA PRO A 150 -10.07 20.24 23.58
C PRO A 150 -10.61 21.09 22.41
N ALA A 151 -11.59 20.55 21.68
CA ALA A 151 -12.17 21.22 20.52
C ALA A 151 -13.60 20.70 20.25
N PRO A 152 -14.49 21.51 19.66
CA PRO A 152 -15.75 20.98 19.15
C PRO A 152 -15.50 20.04 17.97
N MET A 153 -16.38 19.06 17.78
CA MET A 153 -16.30 18.12 16.65
C MET A 153 -16.31 18.90 15.31
N PRO A 154 -15.36 18.63 14.39
CA PRO A 154 -15.33 19.33 13.10
C PRO A 154 -16.51 18.91 12.23
N GLY A 155 -17.16 19.90 11.59
CA GLY A 155 -18.37 19.65 10.81
C GLY A 155 -18.15 18.94 9.47
N ARG A 156 -16.98 19.09 8.85
CA ARG A 156 -16.63 18.52 7.53
C ARG A 156 -15.16 18.08 7.48
N PRO A 157 -14.79 16.96 8.14
CA PRO A 157 -13.43 16.41 8.04
C PRO A 157 -13.14 15.96 6.59
N LYS A 158 -11.91 16.18 6.13
CA LYS A 158 -11.41 15.65 4.86
C LYS A 158 -10.35 14.56 5.11
N PRO A 159 -10.29 13.51 4.27
CA PRO A 159 -9.32 12.45 4.44
C PRO A 159 -7.88 12.89 4.09
N HIS A 160 -6.90 12.28 4.77
CA HIS A 160 -5.49 12.34 4.42
C HIS A 160 -5.22 11.45 3.19
N LEU A 161 -4.60 12.01 2.15
CA LEU A 161 -4.30 11.36 0.89
C LEU A 161 -2.81 11.05 0.76
N ALA A 162 -2.50 9.79 0.40
CA ALA A 162 -1.13 9.36 0.17
C ALA A 162 -0.57 9.78 -1.20
N VAL A 163 0.75 9.99 -1.25
CA VAL A 163 1.52 10.22 -2.48
C VAL A 163 2.04 8.89 -3.05
N PRO A 164 1.96 8.63 -4.37
CA PRO A 164 2.55 7.42 -4.95
C PRO A 164 4.09 7.40 -4.80
N ALA A 165 4.65 6.22 -4.54
CA ALA A 165 6.08 5.96 -4.48
C ALA A 165 6.43 4.65 -5.22
N ARG A 166 7.69 4.50 -5.65
CA ARG A 166 8.18 3.28 -6.33
C ARG A 166 8.47 2.16 -5.34
N GLU A 167 9.09 2.51 -4.23
CA GLU A 167 9.58 1.57 -3.23
C GLU A 167 9.10 2.03 -1.85
N PRO A 168 8.86 1.09 -0.93
CA PRO A 168 8.53 1.43 0.43
C PRO A 168 9.75 2.04 1.14
N PRO A 169 9.53 3.01 2.04
CA PRO A 169 10.62 3.60 2.79
C PRO A 169 11.15 2.61 3.83
N GLU A 170 12.40 2.77 4.24
CA GLU A 170 13.02 1.98 5.29
C GLU A 170 13.11 2.74 6.62
N GLY A 171 13.32 1.98 7.70
CA GLY A 171 13.60 2.49 9.04
C GLY A 171 12.37 2.61 9.94
N ASP A 172 12.64 2.66 11.25
CA ASP A 172 11.62 2.60 12.31
C ASP A 172 10.73 3.86 12.39
N GLY A 173 11.06 4.91 11.63
CA GLY A 173 10.23 6.11 11.51
C GLY A 173 8.96 5.90 10.67
N TRP A 174 8.75 4.72 10.09
CA TRP A 174 7.63 4.41 9.21
C TRP A 174 6.77 3.26 9.71
N LEU A 175 5.46 3.45 9.62
CA LEU A 175 4.44 2.45 9.89
C LEU A 175 3.86 1.99 8.55
N HIS A 176 3.95 0.70 8.26
CA HIS A 176 3.50 0.10 7.01
C HIS A 176 2.18 -0.64 7.23
N GLU A 177 1.16 -0.25 6.50
CA GLU A 177 -0.18 -0.84 6.55
C GLU A 177 -0.56 -1.47 5.21
N ILE A 178 -1.41 -2.48 5.22
CA ILE A 178 -1.98 -3.03 3.99
C ILE A 178 -2.79 -1.95 3.27
N LYS A 179 -2.54 -1.79 1.97
CA LYS A 179 -3.40 -0.98 1.12
C LYS A 179 -4.63 -1.80 0.76
N TYR A 180 -5.72 -1.53 1.47
CA TYR A 180 -7.02 -2.11 1.17
C TYR A 180 -7.62 -1.51 -0.10
N ASP A 181 -8.33 -2.38 -0.83
CA ASP A 181 -9.00 -2.05 -2.08
C ASP A 181 -10.52 -1.96 -1.83
N GLY A 182 -11.01 -0.75 -1.60
CA GLY A 182 -12.37 -0.52 -1.15
C GLY A 182 -12.85 0.92 -1.33
N TYR A 183 -13.80 1.30 -0.48
CA TYR A 183 -14.26 2.68 -0.38
C TYR A 183 -13.78 3.32 0.92
N ARG A 184 -13.11 4.47 0.77
CA ARG A 184 -12.67 5.31 1.87
C ARG A 184 -13.87 5.94 2.57
N ILE A 185 -14.00 5.70 3.87
CA ILE A 185 -15.12 6.17 4.69
C ILE A 185 -14.59 6.87 5.94
N LEU A 186 -15.15 8.04 6.22
CA LEU A 186 -15.09 8.69 7.51
C LEU A 186 -16.35 8.31 8.29
N CYS A 187 -16.19 7.51 9.34
CA CYS A 187 -17.27 7.14 10.25
C CYS A 187 -17.37 8.20 11.35
N ILE A 188 -18.48 8.93 11.36
CA ILE A 188 -18.74 10.04 12.27
C ILE A 188 -19.88 9.63 13.19
N LYS A 189 -19.60 9.49 14.48
CA LYS A 189 -20.63 9.31 15.51
C LYS A 189 -20.80 10.61 16.28
N LYS A 190 -22.05 11.05 16.42
CA LYS A 190 -22.44 12.10 17.35
C LYS A 190 -23.67 11.62 18.11
N ASP A 191 -23.51 11.47 19.42
CA ASP A 191 -24.49 10.86 20.31
C ASP A 191 -24.83 9.44 19.83
N SER A 192 -26.09 9.13 19.52
CA SER A 192 -26.49 7.84 18.95
C SER A 192 -26.43 7.78 17.42
N ALA A 193 -26.23 8.92 16.75
CA ALA A 193 -26.28 9.01 15.29
C ALA A 193 -24.90 8.72 14.68
N VAL A 194 -24.81 7.68 13.86
CA VAL A 194 -23.62 7.34 13.09
C VAL A 194 -23.85 7.66 11.62
N ARG A 195 -22.88 8.35 11.00
CA ARG A 195 -22.85 8.62 9.57
C ARG A 195 -21.57 8.09 8.93
N LEU A 196 -21.70 7.44 7.77
CA LEU A 196 -20.59 6.94 6.97
C LEU A 196 -20.38 7.86 5.76
N ILE A 197 -19.40 8.74 5.86
CA ILE A 197 -19.17 9.80 4.87
C ILE A 197 -18.06 9.38 3.91
N THR A 198 -18.36 9.34 2.61
CA THR A 198 -17.38 9.06 1.57
C THR A 198 -16.38 10.20 1.40
N ARG A 199 -15.32 9.95 0.63
CA ARG A 199 -14.34 10.97 0.21
C ARG A 199 -14.97 12.22 -0.43
N ASN A 200 -16.06 12.08 -1.19
CA ASN A 200 -16.78 13.20 -1.82
C ASN A 200 -17.96 13.74 -0.97
N ASN A 201 -17.95 13.47 0.34
CA ASN A 201 -18.94 13.96 1.30
C ASN A 201 -20.38 13.48 1.03
N GLN A 202 -20.53 12.27 0.48
CA GLN A 202 -21.83 11.58 0.39
C GLN A 202 -22.05 10.73 1.62
N ASP A 203 -23.29 10.69 2.10
CA ASP A 203 -23.70 9.81 3.20
C ASP A 203 -24.09 8.44 2.66
N TRP A 204 -23.33 7.41 3.02
CA TRP A 204 -23.54 6.02 2.63
C TRP A 204 -23.97 5.13 3.80
N SER A 205 -24.51 5.72 4.88
CA SER A 205 -24.94 4.98 6.07
C SER A 205 -25.96 3.88 5.77
N GLU A 206 -26.94 4.17 4.92
CA GLU A 206 -27.97 3.21 4.50
C GLU A 206 -27.39 2.01 3.72
N LYS A 207 -26.22 2.17 3.10
CA LYS A 207 -25.58 1.11 2.33
C LYS A 207 -24.81 0.11 3.18
N PHE A 208 -24.47 0.47 4.42
CA PHE A 208 -23.70 -0.36 5.34
C PHE A 208 -24.30 -0.34 6.75
N PRO A 209 -25.55 -0.82 6.92
CA PRO A 209 -26.24 -0.79 8.22
C PRO A 209 -25.49 -1.56 9.32
N ASP A 210 -24.82 -2.67 8.97
CA ASP A 210 -24.04 -3.47 9.92
C ASP A 210 -22.84 -2.67 10.49
N VAL A 211 -22.20 -1.84 9.66
CA VAL A 211 -21.09 -0.96 10.08
C VAL A 211 -21.61 0.17 10.97
N VAL A 212 -22.75 0.76 10.61
CA VAL A 212 -23.44 1.78 11.41
C VAL A 212 -23.78 1.24 12.80
N GLN A 213 -24.39 0.05 12.87
CA GLN A 213 -24.78 -0.58 14.13
C GLN A 213 -23.57 -0.87 15.03
N ALA A 214 -22.51 -1.44 14.46
CA ALA A 214 -21.33 -1.80 15.24
C ALA A 214 -20.47 -0.57 15.64
N ALA A 215 -20.50 0.51 14.85
CA ALA A 215 -19.91 1.79 15.27
C ALA A 215 -20.75 2.48 16.35
N ALA A 216 -22.08 2.36 16.30
CA ALA A 216 -22.99 2.93 17.30
C ALA A 216 -22.78 2.30 18.69
N SER A 217 -22.45 1.00 18.75
CA SER A 217 -22.20 0.27 20.00
C SER A 217 -20.89 0.64 20.71
N LEU A 218 -19.99 1.41 20.07
CA LEU A 218 -18.77 1.88 20.72
C LEU A 218 -19.12 2.81 21.91
N PRO A 219 -18.45 2.70 23.07
CA PRO A 219 -18.81 3.41 24.31
C PRO A 219 -18.42 4.90 24.32
N PHE A 220 -18.22 5.51 23.15
CA PHE A 220 -17.85 6.91 22.99
C PHE A 220 -19.04 7.70 22.43
N GLU A 221 -19.37 8.84 23.04
CA GLU A 221 -20.48 9.69 22.59
C GLU A 221 -20.19 10.36 21.25
N GLN A 222 -18.94 10.74 21.00
CA GLN A 222 -18.54 11.45 19.79
C GLN A 222 -17.21 10.92 19.27
N PHE A 223 -17.13 10.58 17.98
CA PHE A 223 -15.85 10.28 17.34
C PHE A 223 -15.86 10.50 15.83
N ILE A 224 -14.65 10.63 15.27
CA ILE A 224 -14.40 10.57 13.82
C ILE A 224 -13.30 9.55 13.58
N LEU A 225 -13.67 8.46 12.91
CA LEU A 225 -12.78 7.37 12.54
C LEU A 225 -12.57 7.37 11.02
N ASP A 226 -11.34 7.10 10.59
CA ASP A 226 -10.98 7.02 9.18
C ASP A 226 -10.59 5.58 8.84
N GLY A 227 -11.26 5.02 7.83
CA GLY A 227 -11.15 3.61 7.49
C GLY A 227 -11.49 3.29 6.03
N GLU A 228 -11.29 2.05 5.65
CA GLU A 228 -11.67 1.52 4.34
C GLU A 228 -12.75 0.45 4.51
N ILE A 229 -13.89 0.59 3.83
CA ILE A 229 -14.85 -0.51 3.72
C ILE A 229 -14.44 -1.40 2.55
N VAL A 230 -14.26 -2.69 2.84
CA VAL A 230 -13.96 -3.74 1.87
C VAL A 230 -14.95 -4.88 1.98
N VAL A 231 -14.99 -5.71 0.93
CA VAL A 231 -15.61 -7.04 0.98
C VAL A 231 -14.52 -8.08 0.87
N LEU A 232 -14.51 -9.03 1.80
CA LEU A 232 -13.62 -10.17 1.74
C LEU A 232 -14.33 -11.37 1.11
N LEU A 233 -13.64 -12.03 0.19
CA LEU A 233 -14.01 -13.34 -0.33
C LEU A 233 -13.75 -14.44 0.72
N PRO A 234 -14.24 -15.68 0.51
CA PRO A 234 -14.01 -16.79 1.43
C PRO A 234 -12.54 -17.12 1.69
N ASP A 235 -11.64 -16.80 0.74
CA ASP A 235 -10.19 -16.95 0.88
C ASP A 235 -9.53 -15.81 1.67
N GLY A 236 -10.33 -14.84 2.15
CA GLY A 236 -9.90 -13.71 2.95
C GLY A 236 -9.38 -12.52 2.17
N LYS A 237 -9.38 -12.55 0.83
CA LYS A 237 -8.89 -11.43 0.00
C LYS A 237 -9.95 -10.35 -0.19
N PRO A 238 -9.57 -9.06 -0.16
CA PRO A 238 -10.43 -7.97 -0.59
C PRO A 238 -10.80 -8.10 -2.07
N ASP A 239 -12.08 -7.90 -2.39
CA ASP A 239 -12.58 -7.88 -3.77
C ASP A 239 -13.47 -6.66 -3.99
N PHE A 240 -12.99 -5.75 -4.82
CA PHE A 240 -13.68 -4.50 -5.13
C PHE A 240 -14.96 -4.73 -5.94
N GLN A 241 -14.98 -5.71 -6.84
CA GLN A 241 -16.16 -6.01 -7.64
C GLN A 241 -17.30 -6.56 -6.77
N ALA A 242 -16.98 -7.43 -5.82
CA ALA A 242 -17.91 -7.93 -4.81
C ALA A 242 -18.46 -6.78 -3.96
N LEU A 243 -17.62 -5.82 -3.56
CA LEU A 243 -18.05 -4.60 -2.87
C LEU A 243 -19.04 -3.78 -3.72
N GLN A 244 -18.82 -3.64 -5.02
CA GLN A 244 -19.78 -2.97 -5.90
C GLN A 244 -21.12 -3.70 -6.00
N ASN A 245 -21.09 -5.04 -5.97
CA ASN A 245 -22.28 -5.86 -6.04
C ASN A 245 -23.11 -5.74 -4.74
N ILE A 246 -22.45 -5.68 -3.56
CA ILE A 246 -23.14 -5.38 -2.29
C ILE A 246 -23.86 -4.03 -2.37
N LEU A 247 -23.21 -3.00 -2.91
CA LEU A 247 -23.83 -1.68 -3.06
C LEU A 247 -25.09 -1.69 -3.97
N LYS A 248 -25.27 -2.74 -4.77
CA LYS A 248 -26.43 -2.96 -5.64
C LYS A 248 -27.46 -3.92 -5.03
N GLY A 249 -27.30 -4.30 -3.76
CA GLY A 249 -28.23 -5.17 -3.02
C GLY A 249 -27.95 -6.68 -3.15
N GLU A 250 -26.82 -7.08 -3.73
CA GLU A 250 -26.44 -8.50 -3.82
C GLU A 250 -25.74 -8.98 -2.55
N LYS A 251 -26.03 -10.21 -2.12
CA LYS A 251 -25.30 -10.84 -1.01
C LYS A 251 -24.06 -11.55 -1.54
N SER A 252 -22.89 -10.93 -1.40
CA SER A 252 -21.61 -11.57 -1.75
C SER A 252 -20.51 -11.18 -0.77
N GLY A 253 -19.82 -12.17 -0.20
CA GLY A 253 -18.67 -11.94 0.69
C GLY A 253 -19.02 -11.42 2.10
N ARG A 254 -17.97 -11.03 2.84
CA ARG A 254 -18.09 -10.47 4.20
C ARG A 254 -17.56 -9.03 4.24
N THR A 255 -18.43 -8.09 4.58
CA THR A 255 -18.06 -6.68 4.76
C THR A 255 -17.11 -6.51 5.95
N GLY A 256 -16.07 -5.69 5.78
CA GLY A 256 -15.18 -5.26 6.85
C GLY A 256 -14.86 -3.77 6.70
N TYR A 257 -14.95 -3.03 7.79
CA TYR A 257 -14.51 -1.64 7.91
C TYR A 257 -13.16 -1.63 8.64
N TYR A 258 -12.09 -1.54 7.86
CA TYR A 258 -10.71 -1.51 8.35
C TYR A 258 -10.34 -0.08 8.74
N VAL A 259 -10.41 0.21 10.04
CA VAL A 259 -10.17 1.54 10.60
C VAL A 259 -8.70 1.70 10.89
N PHE A 260 -8.04 2.67 10.27
CA PHE A 260 -6.60 2.87 10.44
C PHE A 260 -6.22 4.23 11.06
N ASP A 261 -7.18 5.14 11.30
CA ASP A 261 -6.89 6.40 12.02
C ASP A 261 -8.10 6.91 12.83
N ALA A 262 -7.82 7.76 13.83
CA ALA A 262 -8.81 8.43 14.66
C ALA A 262 -8.51 9.94 14.68
N LEU A 263 -9.47 10.74 14.22
CA LEU A 263 -9.31 12.20 14.08
C LEU A 263 -9.89 12.96 15.27
N PHE A 264 -10.91 12.40 15.91
CA PHE A 264 -11.61 13.04 17.01
C PHE A 264 -12.21 11.97 17.92
N CYS A 265 -12.20 12.21 19.23
CA CYS A 265 -12.92 11.39 20.19
C CYS A 265 -13.29 12.20 21.45
N SER A 266 -14.55 12.09 21.87
CA SER A 266 -15.09 12.63 23.14
C SER A 266 -14.64 14.05 23.51
N GLY A 267 -14.71 15.00 22.56
CA GLY A 267 -14.38 16.41 22.81
C GLY A 267 -12.93 16.80 22.52
N TYR A 268 -12.11 15.87 22.04
CA TYR A 268 -10.70 16.10 21.72
C TYR A 268 -10.43 15.94 20.24
N ASP A 269 -9.79 16.96 19.65
CA ASP A 269 -9.16 16.90 18.33
C ASP A 269 -7.83 16.15 18.44
N LEU A 270 -7.72 15.06 17.69
CA LEU A 270 -6.55 14.19 17.64
C LEU A 270 -5.69 14.44 16.40
N THR A 271 -6.10 15.32 15.47
CA THR A 271 -5.35 15.56 14.24
C THR A 271 -3.93 16.09 14.49
N GLY A 272 -3.73 16.78 15.62
CA GLY A 272 -2.43 17.23 16.08
C GLY A 272 -1.56 16.13 16.71
N VAL A 273 -2.11 15.00 17.15
CA VAL A 273 -1.37 13.95 17.85
C VAL A 273 -0.48 13.16 16.87
N PRO A 274 0.77 12.77 17.22
CA PRO A 274 1.59 11.88 16.40
C PRO A 274 0.87 10.57 16.01
N LEU A 275 1.05 10.10 14.77
CA LEU A 275 0.34 8.92 14.24
C LEU A 275 0.48 7.68 15.12
N VAL A 276 1.68 7.39 15.64
CA VAL A 276 1.91 6.23 16.52
C VAL A 276 1.06 6.29 17.79
N GLN A 277 0.81 7.49 18.32
CA GLN A 277 -0.07 7.68 19.48
C GLN A 277 -1.54 7.59 19.07
N ARG A 278 -1.94 8.16 17.93
CA ARG A 278 -3.31 7.98 17.38
C ARG A 278 -3.66 6.53 17.14
N LYS A 279 -2.70 5.71 16.70
CA LYS A 279 -2.85 4.25 16.55
C LYS A 279 -3.15 3.56 17.88
N LYS A 280 -2.44 3.91 18.94
CA LYS A 280 -2.69 3.37 20.29
C LYS A 280 -4.06 3.78 20.82
N ILE A 281 -4.46 5.04 20.61
CA ILE A 281 -5.79 5.54 20.96
C ILE A 281 -6.86 4.75 20.18
N LEU A 282 -6.68 4.61 18.87
CA LEU A 282 -7.59 3.87 18.00
C LEU A 282 -7.72 2.40 18.42
N GLN A 283 -6.60 1.74 18.75
CA GLN A 283 -6.60 0.36 19.21
C GLN A 283 -7.47 0.22 20.46
N ARG A 284 -7.28 1.10 21.46
CA ARG A 284 -8.11 1.15 22.67
C ARG A 284 -9.58 1.46 22.37
N MET A 285 -9.85 2.36 21.42
CA MET A 285 -11.22 2.67 20.99
C MET A 285 -11.93 1.47 20.37
N LEU A 286 -11.18 0.52 19.81
CA LEU A 286 -11.70 -0.68 19.15
C LEU A 286 -11.51 -1.96 19.98
N GLU A 287 -11.07 -1.86 21.24
CA GLU A 287 -10.95 -3.02 22.12
C GLU A 287 -12.30 -3.70 22.34
N GLY A 288 -12.32 -5.04 22.29
CA GLY A 288 -13.54 -5.84 22.44
C GLY A 288 -14.51 -5.80 21.25
N VAL A 289 -14.18 -5.06 20.18
CA VAL A 289 -15.02 -4.96 18.99
C VAL A 289 -14.74 -6.12 18.04
N SER A 290 -15.79 -6.70 17.49
CA SER A 290 -15.71 -7.72 16.45
C SER A 290 -16.16 -7.17 15.09
N ARG A 291 -16.04 -7.99 14.05
CA ARG A 291 -16.49 -7.62 12.70
C ARG A 291 -17.94 -7.08 12.72
N PRO A 292 -18.26 -6.06 11.91
CA PRO A 292 -17.49 -5.61 10.75
C PRO A 292 -16.38 -4.58 11.05
N LEU A 293 -16.24 -4.04 12.27
CA LEU A 293 -15.14 -3.11 12.58
C LEU A 293 -13.85 -3.91 12.80
N VAL A 294 -12.77 -3.48 12.14
CA VAL A 294 -11.46 -4.13 12.21
C VAL A 294 -10.40 -3.07 12.40
N TYR A 295 -9.52 -3.25 13.37
CA TYR A 295 -8.35 -2.41 13.53
C TYR A 295 -7.37 -2.63 12.36
N GLY A 296 -7.06 -1.56 11.63
CA GLY A 296 -6.07 -1.51 10.57
C GLY A 296 -4.67 -1.52 11.17
N ASP A 297 -4.16 -2.72 11.38
CA ASP A 297 -2.86 -2.96 12.00
C ASP A 297 -1.69 -2.50 11.12
N TYR A 298 -0.52 -2.31 11.74
CA TYR A 298 0.68 -1.83 11.08
C TYR A 298 1.92 -2.63 11.49
N ILE A 299 2.92 -2.63 10.62
CA ILE A 299 4.28 -3.10 10.93
C ILE A 299 5.20 -1.88 10.93
N GLN A 300 5.97 -1.71 11.99
CA GLN A 300 6.96 -0.64 12.09
C GLN A 300 8.28 -1.11 11.45
N GLY A 301 8.85 -0.30 10.55
CA GLY A 301 10.04 -0.67 9.79
C GLY A 301 9.82 -1.83 8.80
N GLU A 302 10.91 -2.41 8.31
CA GLU A 302 10.89 -3.57 7.40
C GLU A 302 10.03 -3.41 6.13
N GLY A 303 9.88 -2.18 5.62
CA GLY A 303 8.95 -1.83 4.54
C GLY A 303 9.03 -2.73 3.30
N GLU A 304 10.24 -3.10 2.86
CA GLU A 304 10.44 -4.01 1.73
C GLU A 304 9.83 -5.39 1.99
N ARG A 305 10.05 -5.96 3.18
CA ARG A 305 9.50 -7.27 3.55
C ARG A 305 7.98 -7.23 3.64
N VAL A 306 7.42 -6.17 4.23
CA VAL A 306 5.96 -5.98 4.34
C VAL A 306 5.35 -5.89 2.96
N PHE A 307 5.94 -5.09 2.06
CA PHE A 307 5.49 -4.95 0.68
C PHE A 307 5.55 -6.28 -0.08
N ALA A 308 6.68 -6.99 -0.01
CA ALA A 308 6.83 -8.29 -0.67
C ALA A 308 5.83 -9.34 -0.17
N HIS A 309 5.46 -9.33 1.11
CA HIS A 309 4.39 -10.20 1.64
C HIS A 309 3.00 -9.76 1.17
N ALA A 310 2.69 -8.46 1.21
CA ALA A 310 1.43 -7.93 0.72
C ALA A 310 1.19 -8.34 -0.74
N CYS A 311 2.21 -8.25 -1.59
CA CYS A 311 2.13 -8.67 -2.99
C CYS A 311 1.93 -10.18 -3.16
N ARG A 312 2.65 -11.01 -2.39
CA ARG A 312 2.45 -12.47 -2.42
C ARG A 312 1.06 -12.90 -1.94
N MET A 313 0.44 -12.13 -1.06
CA MET A 313 -0.93 -12.36 -0.59
C MET A 313 -1.99 -11.84 -1.58
N GLY A 314 -1.59 -11.21 -2.68
CA GLY A 314 -2.50 -10.63 -3.67
C GLY A 314 -3.19 -9.35 -3.19
N MET A 315 -2.61 -8.64 -2.21
CA MET A 315 -3.09 -7.33 -1.78
C MET A 315 -2.70 -6.25 -2.80
N GLU A 316 -3.40 -5.12 -2.81
CA GLU A 316 -3.12 -4.03 -3.75
C GLU A 316 -1.70 -3.44 -3.55
N GLY A 317 -1.21 -3.44 -2.31
CA GLY A 317 0.07 -2.88 -1.94
C GLY A 317 0.11 -2.52 -0.47
N ILE A 318 0.92 -1.51 -0.13
CA ILE A 318 1.00 -0.96 1.21
C ILE A 318 0.91 0.57 1.21
N VAL A 319 0.45 1.12 2.34
CA VAL A 319 0.54 2.54 2.66
C VAL A 319 1.55 2.69 3.79
N SER A 320 2.64 3.41 3.55
CA SER A 320 3.67 3.70 4.54
C SER A 320 3.46 5.11 5.08
N LYS A 321 3.37 5.24 6.40
CA LYS A 321 3.01 6.49 7.07
C LYS A 321 4.10 6.85 8.08
N GLN A 322 4.53 8.10 8.14
CA GLN A 322 5.52 8.54 9.12
C GLN A 322 4.94 8.46 10.54
N ALA A 323 5.63 7.76 11.44
CA ALA A 323 5.16 7.46 12.80
C ALA A 323 4.86 8.73 13.61
N GLU A 324 5.67 9.78 13.44
CA GLU A 324 5.53 11.05 14.16
C GLU A 324 4.71 12.11 13.39
N SER A 325 4.09 11.74 12.28
CA SER A 325 3.30 12.69 11.48
C SER A 325 1.94 13.02 12.11
N ARG A 326 1.52 14.27 11.93
CA ARG A 326 0.17 14.75 12.24
C ARG A 326 -0.80 14.34 11.13
N TYR A 327 -2.10 14.40 11.41
CA TYR A 327 -3.11 14.13 10.39
C TYR A 327 -3.28 15.35 9.49
N GLU A 328 -2.98 15.21 8.20
CA GLU A 328 -3.08 16.31 7.23
C GLU A 328 -4.31 16.11 6.34
N GLN A 329 -5.21 17.09 6.33
CA GLN A 329 -6.39 17.08 5.46
C GLN A 329 -6.01 17.42 4.02
N GLY A 330 -5.76 16.40 3.20
CA GLY A 330 -5.31 16.54 1.82
C GLY A 330 -4.12 15.64 1.50
N ARG A 331 -3.44 15.92 0.37
CA ARG A 331 -2.32 15.08 -0.09
C ARG A 331 -1.00 15.53 0.52
N SER A 332 -0.31 14.63 1.20
CA SER A 332 1.00 14.88 1.82
C SER A 332 1.98 13.73 1.59
N ARG A 333 3.28 13.99 1.79
CA ARG A 333 4.37 13.00 1.70
C ARG A 333 4.57 12.21 2.99
N THR A 334 3.89 12.60 4.06
CA THR A 334 3.90 11.86 5.33
C THR A 334 3.20 10.51 5.18
N TRP A 335 2.31 10.37 4.19
CA TRP A 335 1.73 9.11 3.75
C TRP A 335 2.14 8.82 2.32
N ILE A 336 2.74 7.66 2.06
CA ILE A 336 3.09 7.21 0.72
C ILE A 336 2.50 5.84 0.42
N LYS A 337 2.10 5.62 -0.83
CA LYS A 337 1.52 4.36 -1.28
C LYS A 337 2.41 3.68 -2.31
N VAL A 338 2.63 2.39 -2.12
CA VAL A 338 3.39 1.53 -3.03
C VAL A 338 2.49 0.38 -3.43
N LYS A 339 2.30 0.15 -4.72
CA LYS A 339 1.34 -0.82 -5.26
C LYS A 339 2.06 -2.03 -5.84
N CYS A 340 1.50 -3.22 -5.61
CA CYS A 340 2.00 -4.50 -6.13
C CYS A 340 1.74 -4.65 -7.63
N LEU A 341 0.55 -4.23 -8.05
CA LEU A 341 0.10 -4.23 -9.45
C LEU A 341 -0.13 -2.79 -9.88
N LYS A 342 0.09 -2.49 -11.16
CA LYS A 342 -0.23 -1.17 -11.70
C LYS A 342 -1.74 -1.08 -11.86
N ARG A 343 -2.38 -0.51 -10.84
CA ARG A 343 -3.82 -0.28 -10.80
C ARG A 343 -4.08 1.20 -10.60
N GLN A 344 -4.92 1.80 -11.42
CA GLN A 344 -5.21 3.23 -11.38
C GLN A 344 -6.66 3.50 -11.77
N GLU A 345 -7.14 4.67 -11.35
CA GLU A 345 -8.35 5.28 -11.85
C GLU A 345 -8.16 5.96 -13.19
N PHE A 346 -9.19 5.84 -14.02
CA PHE A 346 -9.30 6.46 -15.33
C PHE A 346 -10.70 7.04 -15.52
N VAL A 347 -10.79 8.12 -16.28
CA VAL A 347 -12.04 8.70 -16.73
C VAL A 347 -12.45 8.03 -18.04
N ILE A 348 -13.72 7.62 -18.14
CA ILE A 348 -14.28 7.07 -19.36
C ILE A 348 -14.65 8.23 -20.28
N GLY A 349 -14.00 8.32 -21.44
CA GLY A 349 -14.28 9.34 -22.47
C GLY A 349 -15.02 8.79 -23.70
N GLY A 350 -15.15 7.48 -23.82
CA GLY A 350 -15.92 6.85 -24.90
C GLY A 350 -15.91 5.32 -24.81
N TYR A 351 -16.52 4.68 -25.79
CA TYR A 351 -16.51 3.23 -25.94
C TYR A 351 -16.51 2.81 -27.41
N SER A 352 -16.03 1.60 -27.70
CA SER A 352 -16.13 1.01 -29.05
C SER A 352 -17.39 0.15 -29.19
N GLU A 353 -17.86 -0.03 -30.42
CA GLU A 353 -18.88 -1.05 -30.72
C GLU A 353 -18.44 -2.45 -30.25
N PRO A 354 -19.38 -3.30 -29.81
CA PRO A 354 -19.07 -4.69 -29.48
C PRO A 354 -18.72 -5.50 -30.72
N SER A 355 -17.95 -6.57 -30.53
CA SER A 355 -17.59 -7.52 -31.60
C SER A 355 -17.94 -8.95 -31.20
N GLY A 356 -18.39 -9.77 -32.16
CA GLY A 356 -18.76 -11.17 -31.91
C GLY A 356 -20.07 -11.29 -31.12
N SER A 357 -20.12 -12.20 -30.13
CA SER A 357 -21.30 -12.47 -29.29
C SER A 357 -21.47 -11.50 -28.11
N ARG A 358 -20.60 -10.49 -27.96
CA ARG A 358 -20.64 -9.54 -26.84
C ARG A 358 -21.78 -8.52 -27.04
N SER A 359 -22.52 -8.23 -25.98
CA SER A 359 -23.56 -7.19 -25.93
C SER A 359 -23.07 -5.91 -25.21
N GLY A 360 -23.68 -4.76 -25.50
CA GLY A 360 -23.30 -3.47 -24.91
C GLY A 360 -22.19 -2.76 -25.67
N PHE A 361 -20.93 -2.92 -25.23
CA PHE A 361 -19.76 -2.28 -25.84
C PHE A 361 -18.57 -3.23 -25.95
N GLY A 362 -17.63 -2.93 -26.85
CA GLY A 362 -16.40 -3.72 -27.05
C GLY A 362 -15.34 -3.43 -25.99
N ALA A 363 -14.95 -2.16 -25.87
CA ALA A 363 -13.99 -1.67 -24.89
C ALA A 363 -14.31 -0.22 -24.49
N LEU A 364 -13.95 0.16 -23.26
CA LEU A 364 -13.98 1.55 -22.80
C LEU A 364 -12.71 2.27 -23.23
N LEU A 365 -12.84 3.54 -23.63
CA LEU A 365 -11.72 4.45 -23.89
C LEU A 365 -11.42 5.23 -22.61
N LEU A 366 -10.19 5.11 -22.14
CA LEU A 366 -9.72 5.61 -20.87
C LEU A 366 -8.95 6.91 -21.03
N GLY A 367 -8.98 7.77 -20.01
CA GLY A 367 -8.09 8.92 -19.90
C GLY A 367 -7.88 9.41 -18.48
N TYR A 368 -7.06 10.43 -18.34
CA TYR A 368 -6.79 11.13 -17.09
C TYR A 368 -6.61 12.64 -17.35
N TYR A 369 -6.82 13.47 -16.35
CA TYR A 369 -6.60 14.91 -16.44
C TYR A 369 -5.12 15.26 -16.17
N ASP A 370 -4.51 16.05 -17.05
CA ASP A 370 -3.17 16.60 -16.84
C ASP A 370 -3.19 17.85 -15.93
N GLU A 371 -2.01 18.40 -15.62
CA GLU A 371 -1.89 19.61 -14.79
C GLU A 371 -2.59 20.84 -15.40
N ALA A 372 -2.82 20.86 -16.72
CA ALA A 372 -3.54 21.91 -17.43
C ALA A 372 -5.06 21.68 -17.45
N GLY A 373 -5.56 20.61 -16.81
CA GLY A 373 -6.98 20.27 -16.75
C GLY A 373 -7.53 19.68 -18.05
N ARG A 374 -6.67 19.14 -18.92
CA ARG A 374 -7.04 18.53 -20.20
C ARG A 374 -7.14 17.01 -20.05
N LEU A 375 -8.16 16.41 -20.65
CA LEU A 375 -8.33 14.96 -20.63
C LEU A 375 -7.39 14.31 -21.68
N VAL A 376 -6.37 13.61 -21.20
CA VAL A 376 -5.38 12.89 -22.00
C VAL A 376 -5.84 11.44 -22.16
N TYR A 377 -5.81 10.93 -23.40
CA TYR A 377 -6.15 9.55 -23.69
C TYR A 377 -5.09 8.59 -23.15
N ALA A 378 -5.53 7.49 -22.56
CA ALA A 378 -4.68 6.52 -21.85
C ALA A 378 -4.87 5.09 -22.33
N GLY A 379 -5.58 4.86 -23.44
CA GLY A 379 -5.80 3.53 -24.02
C GLY A 379 -7.20 2.97 -23.82
N ARG A 380 -7.31 1.64 -23.91
CA ARG A 380 -8.57 0.90 -23.90
C ARG A 380 -8.59 -0.23 -22.88
N VAL A 381 -9.77 -0.53 -22.37
CA VAL A 381 -10.03 -1.71 -21.54
C VAL A 381 -11.24 -2.49 -22.05
N GLY A 382 -11.02 -3.75 -22.43
CA GLY A 382 -12.05 -4.64 -22.98
C GLY A 382 -12.26 -5.94 -22.19
N THR A 383 -11.59 -6.11 -21.05
CA THR A 383 -11.69 -7.30 -20.20
C THR A 383 -12.09 -6.89 -18.77
N GLY A 384 -12.52 -7.85 -17.94
CA GLY A 384 -12.94 -7.59 -16.55
C GLY A 384 -14.42 -7.23 -16.36
N PHE A 385 -15.26 -7.39 -17.38
CA PHE A 385 -16.70 -7.13 -17.31
C PHE A 385 -17.51 -8.41 -17.19
N SER A 386 -18.50 -8.43 -16.28
CA SER A 386 -19.61 -9.39 -16.33
C SER A 386 -20.71 -8.87 -17.26
N GLU A 387 -21.61 -9.75 -17.70
CA GLU A 387 -22.76 -9.37 -18.55
C GLU A 387 -23.62 -8.27 -17.90
N LYS A 388 -23.88 -8.39 -16.60
CA LYS A 388 -24.57 -7.36 -15.81
C LYS A 388 -23.83 -6.03 -15.79
N THR A 389 -22.50 -6.08 -15.67
CA THR A 389 -21.65 -4.87 -15.67
C THR A 389 -21.66 -4.20 -17.04
N LEU A 390 -21.62 -4.96 -18.13
CA LEU A 390 -21.75 -4.43 -19.49
C LEU A 390 -23.07 -3.68 -19.67
N GLN A 391 -24.18 -4.26 -19.22
CA GLN A 391 -25.50 -3.63 -19.31
C GLN A 391 -25.61 -2.34 -18.48
N ASP A 392 -25.19 -2.36 -17.21
CA ASP A 392 -25.23 -1.17 -16.32
C ASP A 392 -24.38 -0.02 -16.87
N ILE A 393 -23.14 -0.30 -17.29
CA ILE A 393 -22.27 0.74 -17.85
C ILE A 393 -22.82 1.26 -19.18
N SER A 394 -23.36 0.39 -20.03
CA SER A 394 -24.00 0.81 -21.30
C SER A 394 -25.16 1.77 -21.05
N GLY A 395 -26.04 1.46 -20.09
CA GLY A 395 -27.17 2.32 -19.73
C GLY A 395 -26.73 3.70 -19.21
N ARG A 396 -25.65 3.75 -18.41
CA ARG A 396 -25.07 5.03 -17.92
C ARG A 396 -24.40 5.83 -19.02
N MET A 397 -23.73 5.17 -19.96
CA MET A 397 -23.06 5.85 -21.07
C MET A 397 -24.07 6.43 -22.07
N ALA A 398 -25.21 5.77 -22.30
CA ALA A 398 -26.26 6.26 -23.18
C ALA A 398 -26.83 7.62 -22.75
N THR A 399 -26.88 7.91 -21.44
CA THR A 399 -27.33 9.23 -20.94
C THR A 399 -26.24 10.31 -20.99
N LEU A 400 -25.00 9.93 -21.30
CA LEU A 400 -23.84 10.81 -21.33
C LEU A 400 -23.28 10.98 -22.75
N GLU A 401 -24.00 10.55 -23.79
CA GLU A 401 -23.52 10.66 -25.16
C GLU A 401 -23.21 12.11 -25.56
N ARG A 402 -22.17 12.26 -26.40
CA ARG A 402 -21.80 13.53 -27.01
C ARG A 402 -21.28 13.31 -28.42
N LYS A 403 -21.32 14.37 -29.23
CA LYS A 403 -20.92 14.31 -30.65
C LYS A 403 -19.40 14.26 -30.84
N ASP A 404 -18.68 15.09 -30.07
CA ASP A 404 -17.24 15.26 -30.25
C ASP A 404 -16.44 14.54 -29.16
N SER A 405 -15.20 14.17 -29.47
CA SER A 405 -14.27 13.57 -28.51
C SER A 405 -14.04 14.48 -27.30
N PRO A 406 -14.07 13.96 -26.07
CA PRO A 406 -13.69 14.71 -24.88
C PRO A 406 -12.16 14.76 -24.67
N PHE A 407 -11.38 13.98 -25.43
CA PHE A 407 -9.94 13.92 -25.30
C PHE A 407 -9.27 15.09 -26.01
N HIS A 408 -8.26 15.70 -25.38
CA HIS A 408 -7.47 16.77 -25.99
C HIS A 408 -6.71 16.32 -27.24
N LYS A 409 -6.31 15.04 -27.28
CA LYS A 409 -5.86 14.35 -28.49
C LYS A 409 -6.69 13.09 -28.65
N SER A 410 -7.54 13.05 -29.66
CA SER A 410 -8.34 11.86 -29.97
C SER A 410 -7.43 10.71 -30.43
N PRO A 411 -7.79 9.46 -30.13
CA PRO A 411 -7.11 8.29 -30.68
C PRO A 411 -7.06 8.36 -32.21
N SER A 412 -5.90 8.07 -32.81
CA SER A 412 -5.68 8.08 -34.26
C SER A 412 -5.40 6.68 -34.81
N GLY A 413 -5.61 6.47 -36.12
CA GLY A 413 -5.27 5.20 -36.79
C GLY A 413 -6.24 4.05 -36.48
N ARG A 414 -5.74 2.82 -36.29
CA ARG A 414 -6.54 1.61 -35.99
C ARG A 414 -7.39 1.75 -34.71
N GLU A 415 -7.03 2.68 -33.84
CA GLU A 415 -7.75 3.01 -32.62
C GLU A 415 -8.97 3.91 -32.86
N ALA A 416 -9.06 4.58 -34.01
CA ALA A 416 -10.19 5.45 -34.40
C ALA A 416 -11.38 4.69 -35.03
N GLY A 417 -11.50 3.37 -34.81
CA GLY A 417 -12.67 2.59 -35.23
C GLY A 417 -14.00 3.21 -34.73
N LYS A 418 -15.17 2.67 -35.12
CA LYS A 418 -16.46 3.22 -34.67
C LYS A 418 -16.52 3.32 -33.14
N VAL A 419 -16.38 4.55 -32.66
CA VAL A 419 -16.35 4.91 -31.25
C VAL A 419 -17.46 5.89 -30.96
N HIS A 420 -18.06 5.71 -29.80
CA HIS A 420 -19.07 6.60 -29.25
C HIS A 420 -18.42 7.42 -28.15
N TRP A 421 -18.61 8.73 -28.20
CA TRP A 421 -18.04 9.64 -27.22
C TRP A 421 -19.03 9.88 -26.10
N VAL A 422 -18.52 9.91 -24.87
CA VAL A 422 -19.33 10.21 -23.69
C VAL A 422 -18.77 11.40 -22.93
N GLN A 423 -19.61 12.09 -22.17
CA GLN A 423 -19.18 13.11 -21.25
C GLN A 423 -18.25 12.48 -20.20
N PRO A 424 -17.07 13.08 -19.92
CA PRO A 424 -16.03 12.49 -19.07
C PRO A 424 -16.37 12.63 -17.58
N GLN A 425 -17.44 11.95 -17.16
CA GLN A 425 -17.98 11.99 -15.81
C GLN A 425 -17.80 10.67 -15.05
N LEU A 426 -17.79 9.54 -15.77
CA LEU A 426 -17.64 8.23 -15.15
C LEU A 426 -16.16 7.93 -14.89
N VAL A 427 -15.84 7.53 -13.66
CA VAL A 427 -14.51 7.06 -13.27
C VAL A 427 -14.53 5.55 -13.16
N ALA A 428 -13.53 4.88 -13.73
CA ALA A 428 -13.31 3.45 -13.67
C ALA A 428 -11.97 3.16 -13.01
N GLU A 429 -11.92 2.10 -12.23
CA GLU A 429 -10.69 1.53 -11.72
C GLU A 429 -10.24 0.37 -12.60
N VAL A 430 -8.97 0.43 -13.01
CA VAL A 430 -8.39 -0.46 -14.02
C VAL A 430 -7.03 -0.96 -13.53
N GLU A 431 -6.84 -2.26 -13.62
CA GLU A 431 -5.55 -2.93 -13.43
C GLU A 431 -4.91 -3.17 -14.78
N PHE A 432 -3.60 -3.00 -14.88
CA PHE A 432 -2.84 -3.11 -16.11
C PHE A 432 -1.40 -3.56 -15.82
N SER A 433 -0.69 -4.08 -16.82
CA SER A 433 0.67 -4.61 -16.63
C SER A 433 1.75 -3.54 -16.77
N ASP A 434 1.57 -2.59 -17.69
CA ASP A 434 2.51 -1.48 -17.88
C ASP A 434 1.88 -0.25 -18.52
N TRP A 435 2.57 0.88 -18.38
CA TRP A 435 2.41 2.06 -19.22
C TRP A 435 3.36 1.96 -20.41
N THR A 436 2.90 2.37 -21.59
CA THR A 436 3.82 2.72 -22.69
C THR A 436 4.48 4.07 -22.41
N GLU A 437 5.50 4.40 -23.19
CA GLU A 437 6.12 5.73 -23.16
C GLU A 437 5.13 6.85 -23.53
N ASP A 438 4.15 6.55 -24.39
CA ASP A 438 3.03 7.45 -24.71
C ASP A 438 1.94 7.51 -23.62
N HIS A 439 2.20 6.96 -22.43
CA HIS A 439 1.24 6.86 -21.33
C HIS A 439 -0.07 6.16 -21.74
N ILE A 440 0.05 5.04 -22.46
CA ILE A 440 -1.07 4.13 -22.78
C ILE A 440 -0.97 2.88 -21.90
N VAL A 441 -2.08 2.41 -21.34
CA VAL A 441 -2.10 1.19 -20.53
C VAL A 441 -2.01 -0.07 -21.39
N ARG A 442 -1.22 -1.05 -20.95
CA ARG A 442 -1.10 -2.39 -21.57
C ARG A 442 -1.78 -3.47 -20.74
N GLN A 443 -2.43 -4.41 -21.43
CA GLN A 443 -3.13 -5.57 -20.82
C GLN A 443 -4.11 -5.14 -19.70
N ALA A 444 -4.91 -4.11 -19.98
CA ALA A 444 -5.84 -3.56 -19.02
C ALA A 444 -7.05 -4.49 -18.77
N SER A 445 -7.46 -4.57 -17.50
CA SER A 445 -8.66 -5.23 -17.01
C SER A 445 -9.46 -4.29 -16.12
N PHE A 446 -10.75 -4.17 -16.39
CA PHE A 446 -11.69 -3.40 -15.58
C PHE A 446 -11.88 -4.06 -14.21
N LYS A 447 -11.95 -3.27 -13.15
CA LYS A 447 -12.22 -3.75 -11.78
C LYS A 447 -13.54 -3.21 -11.24
N GLY A 448 -13.90 -1.97 -11.58
CA GLY A 448 -15.18 -1.39 -11.14
C GLY A 448 -15.31 0.10 -11.43
N LEU A 449 -16.51 0.65 -11.29
CA LEU A 449 -16.73 2.11 -11.34
C LEU A 449 -16.38 2.80 -10.01
N ARG A 450 -16.01 4.08 -10.02
CA ARG A 450 -15.71 4.86 -8.81
C ARG A 450 -16.68 6.04 -8.66
N PRO A 451 -17.95 5.80 -8.29
CA PRO A 451 -18.94 6.87 -8.13
C PRO A 451 -18.62 7.81 -6.95
N ASP A 452 -17.73 7.37 -6.05
CA ASP A 452 -17.20 8.13 -4.92
C ASP A 452 -16.17 9.20 -5.33
N LYS A 453 -15.70 9.20 -6.59
CA LYS A 453 -14.63 10.06 -7.05
C LYS A 453 -15.05 11.01 -8.18
N PRO A 454 -14.73 12.31 -8.07
CA PRO A 454 -14.97 13.25 -9.16
C PRO A 454 -13.96 13.03 -10.28
N ALA A 455 -14.44 12.93 -11.53
CA ALA A 455 -13.60 12.68 -12.70
C ALA A 455 -12.42 13.67 -12.84
N ARG A 456 -12.61 14.95 -12.49
CA ARG A 456 -11.57 15.99 -12.57
C ARG A 456 -10.39 15.79 -11.61
N GLU A 457 -10.52 14.95 -10.58
CA GLU A 457 -9.42 14.61 -9.66
C GLU A 457 -8.57 13.44 -10.16
N VAL A 458 -8.98 12.78 -11.24
CA VAL A 458 -8.29 11.61 -11.79
C VAL A 458 -7.14 12.08 -12.68
N GLY A 459 -5.93 12.10 -12.13
CA GLY A 459 -4.69 12.41 -12.85
C GLY A 459 -3.77 11.19 -13.00
N LEU A 460 -2.64 11.36 -13.67
CA LEU A 460 -1.63 10.32 -13.83
C LEU A 460 -0.98 9.97 -12.48
N GLU A 461 -1.15 8.75 -11.99
CA GLU A 461 -0.45 8.26 -10.80
C GLU A 461 0.95 7.77 -11.19
N SER A 462 1.84 8.70 -11.51
CA SER A 462 3.26 8.38 -11.67
C SER A 462 4.00 8.54 -10.33
N PRO A 463 4.92 7.64 -9.95
CA PRO A 463 5.80 7.82 -8.79
C PRO A 463 6.62 9.12 -8.83
N GLU A 464 6.73 9.75 -10.00
CA GLU A 464 7.44 11.02 -10.21
C GLU A 464 6.58 12.26 -9.92
N ALA A 465 5.25 12.09 -9.76
CA ALA A 465 4.29 13.17 -9.53
C ALA A 465 3.87 13.27 -8.05
N GLY A 466 4.81 13.65 -7.18
CA GLY A 466 4.50 14.16 -5.84
C GLY A 466 4.21 15.67 -5.88
N PRO A 467 3.35 16.22 -5.00
CA PRO A 467 3.06 17.65 -4.97
C PRO A 467 4.33 18.47 -4.65
N ARG A 468 4.43 19.61 -5.32
CA ARG A 468 5.59 20.52 -5.37
C ARG A 468 5.98 21.01 -3.96
N SER A 469 7.17 20.60 -3.49
CA SER A 469 7.89 21.26 -2.39
C SER A 469 8.95 22.22 -2.95
N VAL A 470 9.10 23.34 -2.26
CA VAL A 470 9.78 24.59 -2.65
C VAL A 470 11.32 24.48 -2.60
N THR A 471 11.89 23.28 -2.68
CA THR A 471 13.34 23.03 -2.52
C THR A 471 14.13 22.79 -3.82
N LYS A 472 13.55 23.06 -5.00
CA LYS A 472 14.22 22.83 -6.31
C LYS A 472 15.46 23.70 -6.61
N GLY A 473 15.81 24.66 -5.76
CA GLY A 473 16.93 25.58 -6.00
C GLY A 473 18.33 24.95 -5.85
N LYS A 474 18.51 23.94 -4.99
CA LYS A 474 19.86 23.42 -4.64
C LYS A 474 20.24 22.08 -5.27
N GLU A 475 19.31 21.15 -5.46
CA GLU A 475 19.60 19.83 -6.07
C GLU A 475 19.69 19.87 -7.61
N SER A 476 18.94 20.76 -8.26
CA SER A 476 18.91 20.86 -9.73
C SER A 476 20.25 21.32 -10.34
N ARG A 477 21.12 21.97 -9.56
CA ARG A 477 22.51 22.27 -9.96
C ARG A 477 23.45 21.07 -9.84
N LYS A 478 23.24 20.20 -8.84
CA LYS A 478 24.11 19.02 -8.64
C LYS A 478 23.91 17.97 -9.73
N ASN A 479 22.71 17.82 -10.29
CA ASN A 479 22.41 16.76 -11.26
C ASN A 479 22.50 17.18 -12.73
N ARG A 480 23.11 18.35 -13.01
CA ARG A 480 23.40 18.79 -14.37
C ARG A 480 24.86 18.54 -14.74
N VAL A 481 25.07 18.02 -15.94
CA VAL A 481 26.38 17.85 -16.57
C VAL A 481 26.31 18.56 -17.92
N ALA A 482 27.20 19.53 -18.16
CA ALA A 482 27.21 20.39 -19.35
C ALA A 482 25.82 20.97 -19.73
N GLY A 483 25.05 21.42 -18.74
CA GLY A 483 23.71 22.00 -18.97
C GLY A 483 22.59 20.98 -19.14
N VAL A 484 22.89 19.69 -19.32
CA VAL A 484 21.90 18.61 -19.43
C VAL A 484 21.56 18.05 -18.05
N LEU A 485 20.27 17.94 -17.74
CA LEU A 485 19.80 17.32 -16.50
C LEU A 485 19.81 15.80 -16.63
N LEU A 486 20.57 15.12 -15.77
CA LEU A 486 20.58 13.66 -15.73
C LEU A 486 19.46 13.15 -14.82
N THR A 487 18.65 12.20 -15.32
CA THR A 487 17.70 11.45 -14.49
C THR A 487 18.33 10.14 -14.04
N ASN A 488 18.17 9.82 -12.76
CA ASN A 488 18.83 8.71 -12.07
C ASN A 488 20.36 8.71 -12.30
N PRO A 489 21.09 9.80 -11.94
CA PRO A 489 22.54 9.90 -12.15
C PRO A 489 23.33 8.76 -11.46
N GLU A 490 22.81 8.23 -10.35
CA GLU A 490 23.35 7.11 -9.58
C GLU A 490 23.15 5.72 -10.21
N ARG A 491 22.42 5.62 -11.33
CA ARG A 491 22.20 4.33 -12.00
C ARG A 491 23.52 3.70 -12.43
N ILE A 492 23.80 2.49 -11.98
CA ILE A 492 24.99 1.71 -12.36
C ILE A 492 24.85 1.24 -13.81
N LEU A 493 25.80 1.59 -14.67
CA LEU A 493 25.85 1.17 -16.09
C LEU A 493 26.88 0.07 -16.34
N TYR A 494 27.99 0.08 -15.59
CA TYR A 494 29.06 -0.93 -15.62
C TYR A 494 29.27 -1.51 -14.21
N PRO A 495 28.53 -2.58 -13.83
CA PRO A 495 28.53 -3.09 -12.46
C PRO A 495 29.90 -3.55 -11.95
N GLU A 496 30.70 -4.19 -12.79
CA GLU A 496 32.05 -4.63 -12.43
C GLU A 496 33.02 -3.49 -12.12
N GLN A 497 32.76 -2.29 -12.64
CA GLN A 497 33.56 -1.09 -12.35
C GLN A 497 32.86 -0.14 -11.37
N GLY A 498 31.62 -0.44 -10.96
CA GLY A 498 30.78 0.43 -10.14
C GLY A 498 30.43 1.77 -10.80
N LEU A 499 30.58 1.91 -12.13
CA LEU A 499 30.41 3.19 -12.81
C LEU A 499 28.93 3.52 -13.00
N THR A 500 28.56 4.73 -12.60
CA THR A 500 27.20 5.26 -12.71
C THR A 500 26.98 6.04 -14.01
N LYS A 501 25.73 6.35 -14.33
CA LYS A 501 25.36 7.26 -15.43
C LYS A 501 26.04 8.62 -15.30
N ARG A 502 26.16 9.13 -14.08
CA ARG A 502 26.88 10.38 -13.82
C ARG A 502 28.35 10.26 -14.16
N ASP A 503 28.98 9.15 -13.80
CA ASP A 503 30.40 8.93 -14.08
C ASP A 503 30.65 8.86 -15.59
N LEU A 504 29.76 8.19 -16.33
CA LEU A 504 29.81 8.16 -17.80
C LEU A 504 29.64 9.56 -18.41
N ALA A 505 28.70 10.35 -17.89
CA ALA A 505 28.50 11.73 -18.35
C ALA A 505 29.72 12.62 -18.05
N LEU A 506 30.33 12.49 -16.88
CA LEU A 506 31.55 13.21 -16.51
C LEU A 506 32.75 12.76 -17.35
N PHE A 507 32.84 11.47 -17.70
CA PHE A 507 33.83 10.95 -18.63
C PHE A 507 33.71 11.63 -19.99
N TYR A 508 32.51 11.62 -20.59
CA TYR A 508 32.28 12.30 -21.88
C TYR A 508 32.50 13.81 -21.80
N GLN A 509 32.17 14.47 -20.69
CA GLN A 509 32.51 15.88 -20.48
C GLN A 509 34.02 16.13 -20.53
N LYS A 510 34.81 15.23 -19.95
CA LYS A 510 36.29 15.34 -19.93
C LYS A 510 36.91 15.02 -21.29
N THR A 511 36.34 14.09 -22.05
CA THR A 511 36.90 13.57 -23.31
C THR A 511 36.27 14.17 -24.56
N ALA A 512 35.25 15.04 -24.44
CA ALA A 512 34.53 15.62 -25.57
C ALA A 512 35.44 16.28 -26.62
N GLY A 513 36.54 16.94 -26.20
CA GLY A 513 37.49 17.54 -27.13
C GLY A 513 38.18 16.54 -28.06
N LEU A 514 38.30 15.27 -27.65
CA LEU A 514 38.85 14.18 -28.45
C LEU A 514 37.77 13.47 -29.28
N ILE A 515 36.54 13.35 -28.75
CA ILE A 515 35.47 12.56 -29.37
C ILE A 515 34.69 13.37 -30.41
N LEU A 516 34.35 14.63 -30.10
CA LEU A 516 33.49 15.46 -30.96
C LEU A 516 34.04 15.69 -32.37
N PRO A 517 35.35 15.89 -32.62
CA PRO A 517 35.89 15.98 -33.98
C PRO A 517 35.53 14.77 -34.85
N HIS A 518 35.33 13.61 -34.22
CA HIS A 518 35.01 12.38 -34.91
C HIS A 518 33.52 12.08 -35.00
N LEU A 519 32.69 12.76 -34.22
CA LEU A 519 31.28 12.43 -33.99
C LEU A 519 30.32 13.53 -34.44
N ALA A 520 30.73 14.79 -34.35
CA ALA A 520 29.86 15.94 -34.58
C ALA A 520 29.35 16.00 -36.02
N ASP A 521 28.09 16.41 -36.18
CA ASP A 521 27.39 16.60 -37.46
C ASP A 521 27.29 15.33 -38.31
N ARG A 522 27.37 14.14 -37.70
CA ARG A 522 27.22 12.85 -38.38
C ARG A 522 25.95 12.16 -37.91
N PRO A 523 25.17 11.56 -38.82
CA PRO A 523 24.11 10.62 -38.44
C PRO A 523 24.68 9.50 -37.57
N LEU A 524 23.96 9.13 -36.52
CA LEU A 524 24.39 8.16 -35.52
C LEU A 524 23.46 6.95 -35.51
N SER A 525 24.05 5.77 -35.42
CA SER A 525 23.37 4.59 -34.90
C SER A 525 23.81 4.36 -33.45
N LEU A 526 22.88 4.00 -32.58
CA LEU A 526 23.09 4.00 -31.13
C LEU A 526 22.82 2.61 -30.55
N VAL A 527 23.64 2.18 -29.60
CA VAL A 527 23.30 1.04 -28.72
C VAL A 527 22.87 1.58 -27.38
N ARG A 528 21.58 1.41 -27.07
CA ARG A 528 20.98 1.89 -25.82
C ARG A 528 20.86 0.74 -24.85
N CYS A 529 21.41 0.94 -23.65
CA CYS A 529 21.33 0.03 -22.51
C CYS A 529 20.77 0.80 -21.31
N PRO A 530 19.46 1.10 -21.24
CA PRO A 530 18.91 2.02 -20.25
C PRO A 530 19.13 1.61 -18.79
N LYS A 531 19.33 0.31 -18.53
CA LYS A 531 19.58 -0.27 -17.20
C LYS A 531 21.03 -0.72 -16.96
N GLY A 532 21.93 -0.50 -17.92
CA GLY A 532 23.33 -0.95 -17.88
C GLY A 532 23.62 -2.09 -18.87
N HIS A 533 24.91 -2.37 -19.11
CA HIS A 533 25.33 -3.22 -20.24
C HIS A 533 24.98 -4.71 -20.11
N ARG A 534 24.74 -5.20 -18.88
CA ARG A 534 24.32 -6.60 -18.63
C ARG A 534 22.83 -6.85 -18.86
N ASP A 535 22.05 -5.76 -18.92
CA ASP A 535 20.62 -5.81 -19.17
C ASP A 535 20.34 -5.78 -20.68
N VAL A 536 19.06 -5.77 -21.06
CA VAL A 536 18.66 -5.69 -22.47
C VAL A 536 19.15 -4.37 -23.08
N CYS A 537 20.12 -4.49 -23.99
CA CYS A 537 20.53 -3.44 -24.90
C CYS A 537 19.82 -3.59 -26.25
N PHE A 538 19.54 -2.48 -26.91
CA PHE A 538 18.94 -2.51 -28.24
C PHE A 538 19.61 -1.50 -29.18
N TYR A 539 19.64 -1.87 -30.46
CA TYR A 539 20.19 -1.05 -31.52
C TYR A 539 19.13 -0.09 -32.07
N GLN A 540 19.45 1.19 -32.14
CA GLN A 540 18.56 2.24 -32.62
C GLN A 540 19.21 3.05 -33.74
N LYS A 541 18.73 2.88 -34.97
CA LYS A 541 19.07 3.71 -36.14
C LYS A 541 18.18 4.94 -36.24
N HIS A 542 16.89 4.72 -36.07
CA HIS A 542 15.87 5.73 -36.34
C HIS A 542 15.27 6.24 -35.03
N LEU A 543 15.06 7.55 -34.98
CA LEU A 543 14.37 8.21 -33.89
C LEU A 543 12.86 8.13 -34.17
N ASN A 544 12.12 7.50 -33.26
CA ASN A 544 10.67 7.35 -33.34
C ASN A 544 9.96 8.02 -32.13
N GLU A 545 10.74 8.64 -31.24
CA GLU A 545 10.36 9.24 -29.95
C GLU A 545 10.62 10.75 -29.98
N GLN A 546 10.14 11.49 -28.96
CA GLN A 546 10.45 12.92 -28.82
C GLN A 546 11.92 13.12 -28.40
N ILE A 547 12.68 13.89 -29.18
CA ILE A 547 14.13 14.01 -29.06
C ILE A 547 14.49 15.19 -28.16
N PRO A 548 15.49 15.08 -27.26
CA PRO A 548 16.01 16.24 -26.52
C PRO A 548 16.46 17.34 -27.49
N GLU A 549 16.09 18.61 -27.25
CA GLU A 549 16.43 19.76 -28.11
C GLU A 549 17.93 19.91 -28.42
N THR A 550 18.80 19.29 -27.61
CA THR A 550 20.25 19.25 -27.79
C THR A 550 20.73 18.30 -28.90
N LEU A 551 19.88 17.37 -29.37
CA LEU A 551 20.21 16.49 -30.49
C LEU A 551 19.66 17.07 -31.79
N THR A 552 20.43 16.91 -32.87
CA THR A 552 20.02 17.32 -34.21
C THR A 552 19.32 16.17 -34.91
N GLU A 553 18.14 16.42 -35.46
CA GLU A 553 17.45 15.49 -36.35
C GLU A 553 18.04 15.55 -37.75
N VAL A 554 18.37 14.38 -38.31
CA VAL A 554 18.84 14.25 -39.69
C VAL A 554 17.86 13.39 -40.48
N PRO A 555 17.01 13.98 -41.33
CA PRO A 555 16.13 13.21 -42.20
C PRO A 555 16.93 12.55 -43.33
N VAL A 556 16.81 11.23 -43.45
CA VAL A 556 17.46 10.39 -44.46
C VAL A 556 16.40 9.63 -45.23
N ARG A 557 16.52 9.57 -46.56
CA ARG A 557 15.59 8.79 -47.39
C ARG A 557 16.15 7.40 -47.63
N GLU A 558 15.48 6.38 -47.12
CA GLU A 558 15.87 4.97 -47.24
C GLU A 558 14.73 4.16 -47.86
N LYS A 559 15.04 3.41 -48.93
CA LYS A 559 14.08 2.52 -49.61
C LYS A 559 12.72 3.17 -49.94
N GLY A 560 12.74 4.48 -50.24
CA GLY A 560 11.55 5.25 -50.59
C GLY A 560 10.84 5.92 -49.41
N GLU A 561 11.18 5.58 -48.16
CA GLU A 561 10.62 6.17 -46.94
C GLU A 561 11.60 7.19 -46.33
N GLN A 562 11.06 8.20 -45.65
CA GLN A 562 11.86 9.16 -44.89
C GLN A 562 12.01 8.67 -43.44
N ARG A 563 13.25 8.52 -42.99
CA ARG A 563 13.62 8.07 -41.64
C ARG A 563 14.48 9.15 -40.98
N THR A 564 14.36 9.30 -39.67
CA THR A 564 15.11 10.34 -38.93
C THR A 564 16.22 9.72 -38.11
N TYR A 565 17.45 10.21 -38.27
CA TYR A 565 18.63 9.82 -37.49
C TYR A 565 18.99 10.91 -36.47
N ALA A 566 19.70 10.53 -35.40
CA ALA A 566 20.29 11.49 -34.48
C ALA A 566 21.64 11.98 -34.98
N ALA A 567 21.97 13.24 -34.71
CA ALA A 567 23.32 13.76 -34.74
C ALA A 567 23.58 14.62 -33.50
N VAL A 568 24.83 14.72 -33.08
CA VAL A 568 25.27 15.66 -32.02
C VAL A 568 26.12 16.74 -32.65
N ARG A 569 26.09 17.96 -32.09
CA ARG A 569 26.97 19.06 -32.54
C ARG A 569 27.99 19.46 -31.48
N ASP A 570 27.64 19.25 -30.23
CA ASP A 570 28.37 19.78 -29.10
C ASP A 570 28.31 18.84 -27.89
N LEU A 571 28.97 19.27 -26.81
CA LEU A 571 29.01 18.54 -25.55
C LEU A 571 27.61 18.29 -24.96
N PRO A 572 26.69 19.28 -24.87
CA PRO A 572 25.31 19.01 -24.47
C PRO A 572 24.64 17.89 -25.26
N GLY A 573 24.77 17.86 -26.59
CA GLY A 573 24.27 16.77 -27.42
C GLY A 573 24.85 15.41 -27.02
N LEU A 574 26.17 15.35 -26.79
CA LEU A 574 26.85 14.14 -26.33
C LEU A 574 26.37 13.66 -24.94
N ILE A 575 26.18 14.57 -23.98
CA ILE A 575 25.66 14.22 -22.65
C ILE A 575 24.19 13.76 -22.74
N SER A 576 23.41 14.31 -23.67
CA SER A 576 22.04 13.84 -23.91
C SER A 576 21.99 12.40 -24.40
N LEU A 577 22.99 11.92 -25.16
CA LEU A 577 23.08 10.48 -25.49
C LEU A 577 23.26 9.62 -24.23
N VAL A 578 24.10 10.05 -23.29
CA VAL A 578 24.26 9.36 -21.98
C VAL A 578 22.95 9.35 -21.20
N GLN A 579 22.22 10.47 -21.20
CA GLN A 579 20.91 10.58 -20.56
C GLN A 579 19.90 9.59 -21.15
N LEU A 580 19.92 9.39 -22.47
CA LEU A 580 19.11 8.40 -23.20
C LEU A 580 19.56 6.94 -22.97
N GLY A 581 20.63 6.72 -22.21
CA GLY A 581 21.18 5.41 -21.90
C GLY A 581 22.01 4.81 -23.03
N VAL A 582 22.58 5.64 -23.90
CA VAL A 582 23.49 5.18 -24.98
C VAL A 582 24.85 4.82 -24.38
N LEU A 583 25.30 3.60 -24.65
CA LEU A 583 26.65 3.13 -24.27
C LEU A 583 27.59 3.05 -25.47
N GLU A 584 27.07 2.81 -26.67
CA GLU A 584 27.86 2.80 -27.90
C GLU A 584 27.29 3.76 -28.93
N ILE A 585 28.19 4.48 -29.61
CA ILE A 585 27.85 5.53 -30.56
C ILE A 585 28.56 5.21 -31.87
N HIS A 586 27.79 4.95 -32.93
CA HIS A 586 28.29 4.53 -34.23
C HIS A 586 28.03 5.63 -35.28
N PRO A 587 29.00 6.53 -35.54
CA PRO A 587 28.85 7.59 -36.53
C PRO A 587 28.92 7.08 -37.96
N TRP A 588 28.16 7.70 -38.84
CA TRP A 588 28.30 7.51 -40.28
C TRP A 588 29.64 8.07 -40.80
N GLY A 589 30.12 7.48 -41.89
CA GLY A 589 31.30 7.94 -42.61
C GLY A 589 31.10 9.28 -43.34
N SER A 590 29.86 9.75 -43.48
CA SER A 590 29.50 11.04 -44.06
C SER A 590 28.92 12.00 -43.03
N ARG A 591 28.93 13.30 -43.36
CA ARG A 591 28.31 14.35 -42.55
C ARG A 591 26.86 14.58 -42.98
N MET A 592 26.05 15.13 -42.08
CA MET A 592 24.61 15.32 -42.28
C MET A 592 24.24 16.29 -43.42
N ASP A 593 25.15 17.19 -43.79
CA ASP A 593 25.02 18.12 -44.91
C ASP A 593 25.33 17.46 -46.27
N MET A 594 26.11 16.38 -46.27
CA MET A 594 26.57 15.67 -47.47
C MET A 594 26.48 14.15 -47.28
N LEU A 595 25.27 13.63 -47.03
CA LEU A 595 25.01 12.22 -46.67
C LEU A 595 25.63 11.19 -47.64
N GLU A 596 25.64 11.49 -48.94
CA GLU A 596 26.14 10.60 -50.00
C GLU A 596 27.64 10.81 -50.32
N LYS A 597 28.36 11.62 -49.55
CA LYS A 597 29.80 11.87 -49.74
C LYS A 597 30.55 11.56 -48.43
N PRO A 598 30.95 10.30 -48.19
CA PRO A 598 31.73 9.97 -47.02
C PRO A 598 33.10 10.65 -47.05
N ASP A 599 33.51 11.21 -45.92
CA ASP A 599 34.83 11.81 -45.67
C ASP A 599 35.66 10.95 -44.69
N ARG A 600 35.11 9.82 -44.24
CA ARG A 600 35.78 8.82 -43.42
C ARG A 600 35.57 7.41 -43.97
N MET A 601 36.63 6.62 -43.93
CA MET A 601 36.61 5.17 -44.10
C MET A 601 37.07 4.51 -42.79
N ILE A 602 36.44 3.40 -42.41
CA ILE A 602 36.78 2.61 -41.23
C ILE A 602 37.16 1.22 -41.72
N PHE A 603 38.37 0.78 -41.40
CA PHE A 603 38.82 -0.58 -41.64
C PHE A 603 38.70 -1.35 -40.33
N ASP A 604 37.78 -2.30 -40.29
CA ASP A 604 37.73 -3.27 -39.22
C ASP A 604 38.61 -4.46 -39.60
N LEU A 605 39.68 -4.68 -38.83
CA LEU A 605 40.69 -5.68 -39.16
C LEU A 605 40.43 -7.02 -38.47
N ASP A 606 39.54 -7.06 -37.46
CA ASP A 606 39.10 -8.26 -36.73
C ASP A 606 40.15 -9.38 -36.63
N PRO A 607 41.32 -9.13 -36.00
CA PRO A 607 42.37 -10.14 -35.93
C PRO A 607 41.90 -11.37 -35.16
N GLY A 608 42.19 -12.55 -35.71
CA GLY A 608 42.02 -13.81 -35.00
C GLY A 608 42.83 -13.86 -33.70
N PRO A 609 42.44 -14.68 -32.72
CA PRO A 609 43.10 -14.77 -31.41
C PRO A 609 44.59 -15.16 -31.50
N GLU A 610 45.04 -15.69 -32.63
CA GLU A 610 46.43 -16.05 -32.94
C GLU A 610 47.33 -14.88 -33.35
N ILE A 611 46.77 -13.73 -33.72
CA ILE A 611 47.53 -12.56 -34.17
C ILE A 611 47.97 -11.73 -32.97
N ARG A 612 49.27 -11.45 -32.87
CA ARG A 612 49.79 -10.66 -31.75
C ARG A 612 49.59 -9.17 -32.01
N PRO A 613 49.43 -8.34 -30.95
CA PRO A 613 49.28 -6.90 -31.09
C PRO A 613 50.42 -6.23 -31.89
N GLU A 614 51.64 -6.75 -31.81
CA GLU A 614 52.79 -6.22 -32.56
C GLU A 614 52.63 -6.44 -34.08
N ASP A 615 52.08 -7.58 -34.48
CA ASP A 615 51.84 -7.93 -35.88
C ASP A 615 50.74 -7.02 -36.48
N MET A 616 49.77 -6.62 -35.66
CA MET A 616 48.74 -5.64 -36.02
C MET A 616 49.31 -4.24 -36.23
N VAL A 617 50.25 -3.81 -35.38
CA VAL A 617 50.92 -2.51 -35.52
C VAL A 617 51.78 -2.48 -36.79
N GLU A 618 52.49 -3.58 -37.10
CA GLU A 618 53.24 -3.71 -38.34
C GLU A 618 52.31 -3.65 -39.57
N ALA A 619 51.21 -4.40 -39.57
CA ALA A 619 50.23 -4.39 -40.65
C ALA A 619 49.62 -3.00 -40.89
N LEU A 620 49.30 -2.25 -39.83
CA LEU A 620 48.79 -0.89 -39.91
C LEU A 620 49.82 0.13 -40.39
N SER A 621 51.12 -0.17 -40.29
CA SER A 621 52.19 0.71 -40.82
C SER A 621 52.38 0.58 -42.33
N LEU A 622 51.75 -0.43 -42.96
CA LEU A 622 51.81 -0.70 -44.40
C LEU A 622 50.62 -0.10 -45.19
N VAL A 623 49.63 0.46 -44.50
CA VAL A 623 48.40 1.07 -45.03
C VAL A 623 48.42 2.57 -44.76
#